data_AF-A0A8K1FZJ9-F1
#
_entry.id   AF-A0A8K1FZJ9-F1
#
_cell.length_a   1.000
_cell.length_b   1.000
_cell.length_c   1.000
_cell.angle_alpha   90.00
_cell.angle_beta   90.00
_cell.angle_gamma   90.00
#
_symmetry.space_group_name_H-M   'P 1'
#
loop_
_entity.id
_entity.type
_entity.pdbx_description
1 polymer ?
#
loop_
_entity_poly.entity_id
_entity_poly.type
_entity_poly.pdbx_seq_one_letter_code
_entity_poly.pdbx_strand_id
1 'polypeptide(L)'
;MYSVVSLIEGLLPDRSSTSKQGVIVIPGTIDADFTGQVQILVYALQPPVTIPKGSKIAQIIAFENVLPHCQRPKEPHENYRMNRNLNFADHEVFLTLDLKNRLFRTVHLQRGSHQFKLNLLLDTGSDVSILNQQFWPSDWPLQAPTSYIVGVGKIRISTISADPICITLEDSPLVTAQLYVMPLPVKLAGLLGRDVLSQLGFVLTTDQHFY
;
A
#
# COMPACT_ATOMS: atom_id res chain seq x y z
N MET A 1 14.21 29.25 1.12
CA MET A 1 13.83 30.40 0.27
C MET A 1 12.57 29.99 -0.47
N TYR A 2 11.39 30.41 0.02
CA TYR A 2 10.10 30.02 -0.55
C TYR A 2 9.90 30.75 -1.88
N SER A 3 9.75 29.99 -2.96
CA SER A 3 9.51 30.53 -4.29
C SER A 3 8.07 31.04 -4.41
N VAL A 4 7.96 32.27 -4.94
CA VAL A 4 6.85 32.90 -5.66
C VAL A 4 5.47 32.28 -5.43
N VAL A 5 4.63 33.03 -4.71
CA VAL A 5 3.19 32.86 -4.46
C VAL A 5 2.50 31.96 -5.50
N SER A 6 2.37 30.66 -5.19
CA SER A 6 1.48 29.79 -5.95
C SER A 6 0.05 30.19 -5.65
N LEU A 7 -0.68 30.56 -6.69
CA LEU A 7 -2.06 31.00 -6.58
C LEU A 7 -2.95 29.76 -6.48
N ILE A 8 -3.79 29.67 -5.46
CA ILE A 8 -4.75 28.57 -5.34
C ILE A 8 -5.92 28.88 -6.27
N GLU A 9 -6.15 28.03 -7.26
CA GLU A 9 -7.23 28.18 -8.25
C GLU A 9 -8.35 27.15 -8.08
N GLY A 10 -8.18 26.14 -7.23
CA GLY A 10 -9.22 25.14 -6.99
C GLY A 10 -9.28 24.63 -5.57
N LEU A 11 -10.49 24.30 -5.13
CA LEU A 11 -10.76 23.49 -3.93
C LEU A 11 -11.41 22.18 -4.35
N LEU A 12 -10.98 21.07 -3.74
CA LEU A 12 -11.48 19.72 -3.99
C LEU A 12 -12.27 19.19 -2.78
N PRO A 13 -13.56 19.56 -2.59
CA PRO A 13 -14.39 18.98 -1.54
C PRO A 13 -15.04 17.63 -1.94
N ASP A 14 -15.55 16.91 -0.94
CA ASP A 14 -16.40 15.75 -1.14
C ASP A 14 -17.77 16.13 -1.74
N ARG A 15 -18.44 15.14 -2.31
CA ARG A 15 -19.87 15.23 -2.63
C ARG A 15 -20.66 14.60 -1.49
N SER A 16 -21.82 15.17 -1.17
CA SER A 16 -22.69 14.63 -0.11
C SER A 16 -23.10 13.16 -0.34
N SER A 17 -23.17 12.70 -1.59
CA SER A 17 -23.39 11.28 -1.93
C SER A 17 -22.24 10.37 -1.49
N THR A 18 -21.01 10.88 -1.48
CA THR A 18 -19.80 10.19 -1.05
C THR A 18 -19.82 9.97 0.44
N SER A 19 -20.15 11.02 1.21
CA SER A 19 -20.28 10.95 2.66
C SER A 19 -21.42 10.02 3.08
N LYS A 20 -22.53 9.96 2.32
CA LYS A 20 -23.59 8.95 2.53
C LYS A 20 -23.14 7.50 2.35
N GLN A 21 -22.13 7.26 1.52
CA GLN A 21 -21.52 5.94 1.36
C GLN A 21 -20.50 5.63 2.47
N GLY A 22 -20.36 6.51 3.46
CA GLY A 22 -19.36 6.38 4.52
C GLY A 22 -17.94 6.69 4.05
N VAL A 23 -17.79 7.44 2.95
CA VAL A 23 -16.48 7.87 2.43
C VAL A 23 -16.32 9.37 2.65
N ILE A 24 -15.24 9.76 3.32
CA ILE A 24 -14.86 11.15 3.55
C ILE A 24 -13.74 11.49 2.58
N VAL A 25 -13.90 12.52 1.76
CA VAL A 25 -12.76 13.09 0.99
C VAL A 25 -12.06 14.07 1.91
N ILE A 26 -10.74 13.94 2.05
CA ILE A 26 -9.94 14.97 2.73
C ILE A 26 -9.83 16.15 1.76
N PRO A 27 -10.33 17.35 2.11
CA PRO A 27 -10.31 18.48 1.20
C PRO A 27 -8.88 18.84 0.80
N GLY A 28 -8.66 19.10 -0.49
CA GLY A 28 -7.38 19.54 -1.03
C GLY A 28 -7.49 20.86 -1.78
N THR A 29 -6.41 21.63 -1.83
CA THR A 29 -6.29 22.79 -2.70
C THR A 29 -5.50 22.41 -3.96
N ILE A 30 -5.87 23.03 -5.09
CA ILE A 30 -5.21 22.86 -6.38
C ILE A 30 -4.60 24.21 -6.76
N ASP A 31 -3.30 24.20 -7.00
CA ASP A 31 -2.53 25.35 -7.45
C ASP A 31 -2.81 25.65 -8.93
N ALA A 32 -2.73 26.93 -9.32
CA ALA A 32 -2.96 27.43 -10.68
C ALA A 32 -2.00 26.83 -11.72
N ASP A 33 -0.77 26.55 -11.30
CA ASP A 33 0.28 25.97 -12.15
C ASP A 33 0.30 24.44 -12.12
N PHE A 34 -0.71 23.82 -11.49
CA PHE A 34 -0.80 22.38 -11.38
C PHE A 34 -1.17 21.71 -12.71
N THR A 35 -0.22 20.98 -13.31
CA THR A 35 -0.43 20.22 -14.55
C THR A 35 -0.45 18.71 -14.37
N GLY A 36 -0.31 18.23 -13.13
CA GLY A 36 -0.28 16.80 -12.80
C GLY A 36 -1.66 16.14 -12.79
N GLN A 37 -1.69 14.84 -12.55
CA GLN A 37 -2.95 14.11 -12.35
C GLN A 37 -3.53 14.44 -10.96
N VAL A 38 -4.76 14.96 -10.91
CA VAL A 38 -5.47 15.20 -9.64
C VAL A 38 -5.74 13.86 -8.94
N GLN A 39 -5.27 13.73 -7.71
CA GLN A 39 -5.51 12.58 -6.83
C GLN A 39 -6.46 12.99 -5.72
N ILE A 40 -7.29 12.04 -5.27
CA ILE A 40 -8.31 12.27 -4.23
C ILE A 40 -7.96 11.38 -3.04
N LEU A 41 -7.66 11.99 -1.90
CA LEU A 41 -7.46 11.26 -0.64
C LEU A 41 -8.81 11.01 0.02
N VAL A 42 -9.08 9.75 0.37
CA VAL A 42 -10.35 9.34 0.98
C VAL A 42 -10.15 8.49 2.22
N TYR A 43 -11.05 8.66 3.20
CA TYR A 43 -11.16 7.83 4.40
C TYR A 43 -12.51 7.11 4.40
N ALA A 44 -12.51 5.80 4.63
CA ALA A 44 -13.74 5.01 4.78
C ALA A 44 -14.08 4.85 6.26
N LEU A 45 -15.26 5.32 6.67
CA LEU A 45 -15.76 5.20 8.05
C LEU A 45 -16.02 3.74 8.44
N GLN A 46 -16.44 2.90 7.49
CA GLN A 46 -16.73 1.48 7.69
C GLN A 46 -16.18 0.65 6.52
N PRO A 47 -14.88 0.31 6.53
CA PRO A 47 -14.29 -0.51 5.49
C PRO A 47 -14.78 -1.97 5.54
N PRO A 48 -14.89 -2.67 4.39
CA PRO A 48 -14.55 -2.20 3.04
C PRO A 48 -15.67 -1.38 2.38
N VAL A 49 -15.29 -0.35 1.60
CA VAL A 49 -16.21 0.40 0.73
C VAL A 49 -15.83 0.18 -0.73
N THR A 50 -16.82 -0.12 -1.59
CA THR A 50 -16.60 -0.28 -3.04
C THR A 50 -16.98 1.00 -3.77
N ILE A 51 -16.03 1.58 -4.51
CA ILE A 51 -16.24 2.75 -5.37
C ILE A 51 -16.11 2.30 -6.84
N PRO A 52 -17.22 2.14 -7.57
CA PRO A 52 -17.16 1.78 -8.99
C PRO A 52 -16.40 2.81 -9.82
N LYS A 53 -15.69 2.36 -10.87
CA LYS A 53 -15.07 3.25 -11.84
C LYS A 53 -16.14 4.16 -12.47
N GLY A 54 -15.84 5.45 -12.55
CA GLY A 54 -16.78 6.47 -13.06
C GLY A 54 -17.68 7.09 -11.98
N SER A 55 -17.64 6.61 -10.73
CA SER A 55 -18.29 7.27 -9.62
C SER A 55 -17.73 8.68 -9.40
N LYS A 56 -18.62 9.66 -9.27
CA LYS A 56 -18.28 11.05 -8.92
C LYS A 56 -18.19 11.17 -7.39
N ILE A 57 -16.98 11.08 -6.85
CA ILE A 57 -16.74 11.06 -5.38
C ILE A 57 -16.31 12.42 -4.80
N ALA A 58 -15.71 13.28 -5.61
CA ALA A 58 -15.36 14.65 -5.26
C ALA A 58 -15.80 15.59 -6.40
N GLN A 59 -15.63 16.88 -6.18
CA GLN A 59 -15.81 17.91 -7.20
C GLN A 59 -14.72 18.97 -7.06
N ILE A 60 -14.41 19.69 -8.13
CA ILE A 60 -13.51 20.84 -8.07
C ILE A 60 -14.36 22.10 -8.11
N ILE A 61 -14.15 22.98 -7.13
CA ILE A 61 -14.65 24.35 -7.10
C ILE A 61 -13.49 25.24 -7.56
N ALA A 62 -13.56 25.74 -8.79
CA ALA A 62 -12.58 26.68 -9.30
C ALA A 62 -12.87 28.08 -8.72
N PHE A 63 -11.82 28.79 -8.34
CA PHE A 63 -11.90 30.18 -7.94
C PHE A 63 -11.47 31.07 -9.09
N GLU A 64 -12.28 32.08 -9.43
CA GLU A 64 -11.80 33.17 -10.26
C GLU A 64 -10.91 34.06 -9.41
N ASN A 65 -9.67 34.30 -9.85
CA ASN A 65 -8.73 35.15 -9.15
C ASN A 65 -9.27 36.59 -9.08
N VAL A 66 -9.79 37.00 -7.93
CA VAL A 66 -10.30 38.36 -7.69
C VAL A 66 -9.16 39.38 -7.46
N LEU A 67 -7.91 39.05 -7.81
CA LEU A 67 -6.77 39.95 -7.70
C LEU A 67 -6.42 40.50 -9.09
N PRO A 68 -6.77 41.76 -9.41
CA PRO A 68 -6.45 42.38 -10.71
C PRO A 68 -4.96 42.75 -10.88
N HIS A 69 -4.06 42.23 -10.04
CA HIS A 69 -2.66 42.66 -10.05
C HIS A 69 -1.59 41.61 -9.72
N CYS A 70 -1.93 40.33 -9.60
CA CYS A 70 -0.90 39.30 -9.56
C CYS A 70 -0.52 38.97 -11.01
N GLN A 71 0.53 39.61 -11.51
CA GLN A 71 1.10 39.31 -12.82
C GLN A 71 1.45 37.82 -12.85
N ARG A 72 0.86 37.06 -13.79
CA ARG A 72 1.37 35.74 -14.17
C ARG A 72 2.88 35.88 -14.44
N PRO A 73 3.73 35.03 -13.84
CA PRO A 73 5.12 34.94 -14.28
C PRO A 73 5.13 34.69 -15.78
N LYS A 74 5.79 35.57 -16.54
CA LYS A 74 5.84 35.52 -18.01
C LYS A 74 6.86 34.53 -18.56
N GLU A 75 7.54 33.78 -17.69
CA GLU A 75 8.55 32.81 -18.10
C GLU A 75 8.23 31.42 -17.55
N PRO A 76 8.30 30.37 -18.38
CA PRO A 76 8.18 29.00 -17.91
C PRO A 76 9.45 28.66 -17.12
N HIS A 77 9.39 28.71 -15.79
CA HIS A 77 10.43 28.13 -14.98
C HIS A 77 10.39 26.60 -15.15
N GLU A 78 11.53 26.00 -15.48
CA GLU A 78 11.73 24.56 -15.72
C GLU A 78 11.39 23.64 -14.52
N ASN A 79 10.98 24.22 -13.39
CA ASN A 79 10.53 23.49 -12.20
C ASN A 79 9.01 23.38 -12.18
N TYR A 80 8.42 22.74 -13.19
CA TYR A 80 7.05 22.26 -13.07
C TYR A 80 6.94 21.45 -11.77
N ARG A 81 5.92 21.73 -10.95
CA ARG A 81 5.49 20.85 -9.85
C ARG A 81 4.87 19.58 -10.44
N MET A 82 5.68 18.88 -11.22
CA MET A 82 5.29 17.84 -12.17
C MET A 82 4.65 16.63 -11.47
N ASN A 83 4.79 16.53 -10.14
CA ASN A 83 4.14 15.50 -9.34
C ASN A 83 4.10 15.77 -7.82
N ARG A 84 4.33 17.02 -7.36
CA ARG A 84 4.16 17.37 -5.93
C ARG A 84 2.70 17.68 -5.67
N ASN A 85 1.90 16.62 -5.64
CA ASN A 85 0.46 16.72 -5.51
C ASN A 85 0.12 16.73 -4.04
N LEU A 86 -0.69 17.73 -3.66
CA LEU A 86 -1.21 17.98 -2.32
C LEU A 86 -0.16 18.61 -1.40
N ASN A 87 -0.51 19.73 -0.78
CA ASN A 87 0.32 20.46 0.19
C ASN A 87 0.52 19.70 1.52
N PHE A 88 0.63 18.37 1.48
CA PHE A 88 1.04 17.54 2.62
C PHE A 88 2.56 17.59 2.69
N ALA A 89 3.08 18.43 3.58
CA ALA A 89 4.50 18.53 3.85
C ALA A 89 5.09 17.15 4.20
N ASP A 90 6.04 16.69 3.38
CA ASP A 90 7.22 15.84 3.61
C ASP A 90 7.17 14.62 4.59
N HIS A 91 6.05 14.26 5.23
CA HIS A 91 6.06 13.36 6.40
C HIS A 91 4.92 12.33 6.51
N GLU A 92 4.07 12.12 5.50
CA GLU A 92 3.00 11.10 5.56
C GLU A 92 3.16 9.98 4.52
N VAL A 93 3.44 8.76 5.00
CA VAL A 93 3.54 7.54 4.18
C VAL A 93 2.16 6.94 3.97
N PHE A 94 1.56 7.19 2.81
CA PHE A 94 0.37 6.49 2.35
C PHE A 94 0.76 5.27 1.52
N LEU A 95 0.28 4.08 1.91
CA LEU A 95 0.43 2.86 1.12
C LEU A 95 -0.35 3.01 -0.20
N THR A 96 0.35 3.33 -1.28
CA THR A 96 -0.21 3.39 -2.63
C THR A 96 0.22 2.14 -3.39
N LEU A 97 -0.69 1.17 -3.53
CA LEU A 97 -0.45 -0.04 -4.31
C LEU A 97 -1.38 -0.04 -5.52
N ASP A 98 -0.83 -0.22 -6.72
CA ASP A 98 -1.67 -0.53 -7.89
C ASP A 98 -2.24 -1.95 -7.75
N LEU A 99 -3.51 -2.03 -7.33
CA LEU A 99 -4.22 -3.30 -7.12
C LEU A 99 -4.41 -4.14 -8.41
N LYS A 100 -4.12 -3.60 -9.60
CA LYS A 100 -4.09 -4.40 -10.84
C LYS A 100 -2.99 -5.46 -10.79
N ASN A 101 -1.86 -5.10 -10.17
CA ASN A 101 -0.76 -6.01 -9.94
C ASN A 101 -0.87 -6.52 -8.51
N ARG A 102 -1.69 -7.56 -8.30
CA ARG A 102 -1.67 -8.26 -7.01
C ARG A 102 -0.22 -8.64 -6.72
N LEU A 103 0.30 -8.24 -5.56
CA LEU A 103 1.69 -8.45 -5.13
C LEU A 103 1.97 -9.92 -4.82
N PHE A 104 1.65 -10.82 -5.75
CA PHE A 104 2.11 -12.19 -5.70
C PHE A 104 3.48 -12.27 -6.33
N ARG A 105 4.40 -12.91 -5.62
CA ARG A 105 5.74 -13.22 -6.12
C ARG A 105 6.05 -14.69 -5.93
N THR A 106 6.86 -15.23 -6.83
CA THR A 106 7.34 -16.60 -6.72
C THR A 106 8.43 -16.67 -5.66
N VAL A 107 8.10 -17.32 -4.55
CA VAL A 107 8.98 -17.51 -3.40
C VAL A 107 9.49 -18.94 -3.41
N HIS A 108 10.79 -19.08 -3.23
CA HIS A 108 11.47 -20.34 -3.02
C HIS A 108 11.58 -20.60 -1.52
N LEU A 109 11.08 -21.75 -1.08
CA LEU A 109 11.11 -22.20 0.31
C LEU A 109 12.01 -23.44 0.39
N GLN A 110 12.96 -23.43 1.32
CA GLN A 110 13.91 -24.52 1.49
C GLN A 110 14.11 -24.87 2.97
N ARG A 111 14.17 -26.17 3.26
CA ARG A 111 14.62 -26.72 4.54
C ARG A 111 15.51 -27.93 4.27
N GLY A 112 16.78 -27.84 4.68
CA GLY A 112 17.78 -28.86 4.37
C GLY A 112 17.94 -29.03 2.84
N SER A 113 17.75 -30.26 2.36
CA SER A 113 17.80 -30.60 0.92
C SER A 113 16.45 -30.45 0.20
N HIS A 114 15.34 -30.27 0.93
CA HIS A 114 14.01 -30.14 0.34
C HIS A 114 13.76 -28.67 -0.02
N GLN A 115 13.41 -28.39 -1.28
CA GLN A 115 12.99 -27.08 -1.74
C GLN A 115 11.76 -27.14 -2.66
N PHE A 116 10.92 -26.12 -2.61
CA PHE A 116 9.78 -25.96 -3.50
C PHE A 116 9.44 -24.47 -3.70
N LYS A 117 8.61 -24.17 -4.71
CA LYS A 117 8.23 -22.81 -5.07
C LYS A 117 6.73 -22.60 -4.93
N LEU A 118 6.33 -21.43 -4.45
CA LEU A 118 4.93 -21.01 -4.37
C LEU A 118 4.79 -19.53 -4.75
N ASN A 119 3.63 -19.16 -5.27
CA ASN A 119 3.26 -17.76 -5.41
C ASN A 119 2.62 -17.25 -4.12
N LEU A 120 3.35 -16.43 -3.36
CA LEU A 120 2.91 -15.88 -2.08
C LEU A 120 2.59 -14.39 -2.21
N LEU A 121 1.61 -13.93 -1.45
CA LEU A 121 1.25 -12.51 -1.35
C LEU A 121 2.30 -11.77 -0.51
N LEU A 122 2.86 -10.67 -1.00
CA LEU A 122 3.62 -9.75 -0.18
C LEU A 122 2.64 -8.87 0.59
N ASP A 123 2.49 -9.10 1.89
CA ASP A 123 1.51 -8.44 2.74
C ASP A 123 2.20 -7.58 3.81
N THR A 124 2.36 -6.29 3.49
CA THR A 124 2.93 -5.32 4.43
C THR A 124 2.02 -5.05 5.63
N GLY A 125 0.76 -5.50 5.59
CA GLY A 125 -0.19 -5.40 6.71
C GLY A 125 0.00 -6.49 7.77
N SER A 126 0.62 -7.62 7.43
CA SER A 126 0.86 -8.73 8.35
C SER A 126 2.20 -8.59 9.07
N ASP A 127 2.23 -8.83 10.39
CA ASP A 127 3.49 -8.95 11.15
C ASP A 127 4.26 -10.24 10.83
N VAL A 128 3.53 -11.30 10.51
CA VAL A 128 4.07 -12.66 10.38
C VAL A 128 3.81 -13.24 9.01
N SER A 129 4.69 -14.14 8.59
CA SER A 129 4.54 -14.89 7.35
C SER A 129 3.74 -16.17 7.59
N ILE A 130 2.77 -16.46 6.71
CA ILE A 130 1.82 -17.57 6.85
C ILE A 130 1.79 -18.40 5.57
N LEU A 131 1.98 -19.71 5.68
CA LEU A 131 1.75 -20.66 4.61
C LEU A 131 0.41 -21.37 4.78
N ASN A 132 -0.26 -21.65 3.66
CA ASN A 132 -1.44 -22.48 3.67
C ASN A 132 -1.05 -23.93 3.98
N GLN A 133 -1.74 -24.53 4.95
CA GLN A 133 -1.51 -25.91 5.39
C GLN A 133 -1.54 -26.93 4.26
N GLN A 134 -2.33 -26.70 3.20
CA GLN A 134 -2.40 -27.61 2.05
C GLN A 134 -1.08 -27.73 1.26
N PHE A 135 -0.20 -26.74 1.37
CA PHE A 135 1.10 -26.71 0.68
C PHE A 135 2.27 -26.97 1.63
N TRP A 136 2.01 -27.20 2.92
CA TRP A 136 3.05 -27.51 3.88
C TRP A 136 3.54 -28.96 3.70
N PRO A 137 4.85 -29.21 3.52
CA PRO A 137 5.36 -30.58 3.41
C PRO A 137 5.12 -31.37 4.70
N SER A 138 4.60 -32.59 4.59
CA SER A 138 4.26 -33.42 5.76
C SER A 138 5.47 -33.85 6.60
N ASP A 139 6.66 -33.88 5.99
CA ASP A 139 7.93 -34.19 6.64
C ASP A 139 8.55 -32.99 7.38
N TRP A 140 7.98 -31.79 7.24
CA TRP A 140 8.45 -30.59 7.93
C TRP A 140 7.77 -30.45 9.30
N PRO A 141 8.54 -30.50 10.41
CA PRO A 141 8.00 -30.54 11.75
C PRO A 141 7.31 -29.21 12.10
N LEU A 142 6.19 -29.35 12.79
CA LEU A 142 5.39 -28.25 13.31
C LEU A 142 5.42 -28.29 14.84
N GLN A 143 5.36 -27.12 15.46
CA GLN A 143 5.24 -26.97 16.90
C GLN A 143 4.06 -26.06 17.28
N ALA A 144 3.67 -26.12 18.54
CA ALA A 144 2.68 -25.21 19.09
C ALA A 144 3.23 -23.77 19.06
N PRO A 145 2.44 -22.78 18.60
CA PRO A 145 2.90 -21.41 18.59
C PRO A 145 2.95 -20.84 20.01
N THR A 146 3.95 -20.01 20.28
CA THR A 146 4.08 -19.26 21.54
C THR A 146 3.08 -18.10 21.64
N SER A 147 2.56 -17.62 20.51
CA SER A 147 1.59 -16.54 20.42
C SER A 147 0.52 -16.85 19.37
N TYR A 148 -0.69 -16.35 19.59
CA TYR A 148 -1.79 -16.50 18.63
C TYR A 148 -1.74 -15.44 17.55
N ILE A 149 -2.13 -15.80 16.32
CA ILE A 149 -2.34 -14.84 15.24
C ILE A 149 -3.70 -14.16 15.44
N VAL A 150 -3.68 -12.83 15.52
CA VAL A 150 -4.87 -11.99 15.61
C VAL A 150 -5.00 -11.17 14.33
N GLY A 151 -6.08 -11.37 13.59
CA GLY A 151 -6.45 -10.54 12.43
C GLY A 151 -7.66 -9.64 12.73
N VAL A 152 -8.34 -9.17 11.68
CA VAL A 152 -9.51 -8.24 11.73
C VAL A 152 -10.78 -8.89 12.32
N GLY A 153 -10.68 -9.56 13.47
CA GLY A 153 -11.84 -9.92 14.30
C GLY A 153 -11.91 -11.34 14.83
N LYS A 154 -10.92 -12.22 14.60
CA LYS A 154 -10.89 -13.57 15.22
C LYS A 154 -9.46 -14.06 15.47
N ILE A 155 -9.27 -14.70 16.62
CA ILE A 155 -8.11 -15.54 16.90
C ILE A 155 -8.17 -16.77 15.98
N ARG A 156 -7.04 -17.15 15.39
CA ARG A 156 -6.93 -18.36 14.58
C ARG A 156 -5.96 -19.34 15.24
N ILE A 157 -6.40 -20.59 15.37
CA ILE A 157 -5.50 -21.69 15.74
C ILE A 157 -4.56 -21.90 14.57
N SER A 158 -3.27 -21.82 14.84
CA SER A 158 -2.20 -22.03 13.87
C SER A 158 -1.15 -22.94 14.49
N THR A 159 -0.30 -23.48 13.63
CA THR A 159 0.96 -24.11 14.02
C THR A 159 2.10 -23.27 13.46
N ILE A 160 3.30 -23.47 13.96
CA ILE A 160 4.49 -22.79 13.43
C ILE A 160 5.55 -23.83 13.10
N SER A 161 6.36 -23.55 12.07
CA SER A 161 7.51 -24.39 11.74
C SER A 161 8.44 -24.55 12.94
N ALA A 162 8.81 -25.78 13.28
CA ALA A 162 9.74 -26.01 14.39
C ALA A 162 11.14 -25.48 14.06
N ASP A 163 11.57 -25.70 12.80
CA ASP A 163 12.83 -25.18 12.28
C ASP A 163 12.61 -23.89 11.46
N PRO A 164 13.58 -22.97 11.42
CA PRO A 164 13.57 -21.87 10.46
C PRO A 164 13.58 -22.36 9.01
N ILE A 165 12.82 -21.67 8.16
CA ILE A 165 12.74 -21.95 6.73
C ILE A 165 13.58 -20.92 5.99
N CYS A 166 14.40 -21.38 5.04
CA CYS A 166 15.12 -20.53 4.11
C CYS A 166 14.17 -20.04 3.02
N ILE A 167 14.15 -18.73 2.80
CA ILE A 167 13.22 -18.03 1.92
C ILE A 167 14.05 -17.20 0.94
N THR A 168 13.80 -17.37 -0.35
CA THR A 168 14.42 -16.57 -1.42
C THR A 168 13.36 -16.08 -2.38
N LEU A 169 13.49 -14.84 -2.82
CA LEU A 169 12.57 -14.17 -3.73
C LEU A 169 13.34 -13.70 -4.96
N GLU A 170 13.20 -14.41 -6.08
CA GLU A 170 13.91 -14.08 -7.32
C GLU A 170 15.43 -13.93 -7.06
N ASP A 171 16.01 -12.75 -7.33
CA ASP A 171 17.42 -12.42 -7.10
C ASP A 171 17.70 -11.82 -5.70
N SER A 172 16.74 -11.90 -4.78
CA SER A 172 16.91 -11.37 -3.42
C SER A 172 17.92 -12.20 -2.62
N PRO A 173 18.53 -11.58 -1.59
CA PRO A 173 19.25 -12.34 -0.58
C PRO A 173 18.38 -13.44 0.03
N LEU A 174 19.04 -14.53 0.42
CA LEU A 174 18.44 -15.58 1.24
C LEU A 174 18.15 -15.03 2.64
N VAL A 175 16.92 -15.19 3.10
CA VAL A 175 16.50 -14.84 4.45
C VAL A 175 15.95 -16.08 5.14
N THR A 176 15.93 -16.07 6.47
CA THR A 176 15.41 -17.19 7.27
C THR A 176 14.38 -16.69 8.25
N ALA A 177 13.24 -17.38 8.30
CA ALA A 177 12.16 -17.07 9.25
C ALA A 177 11.40 -18.35 9.62
N GLN A 178 10.72 -18.32 10.76
CA GLN A 178 9.70 -19.33 11.05
C GLN A 178 8.40 -18.95 10.35
N LEU A 179 7.71 -19.94 9.78
CA LEU A 179 6.47 -19.73 9.06
C LEU A 179 5.31 -20.29 9.88
N TYR A 180 4.27 -19.49 10.03
CA TYR A 180 3.00 -19.99 10.55
C TYR A 180 2.28 -20.80 9.49
N VAL A 181 1.58 -21.84 9.92
CA VAL A 181 0.87 -22.78 9.06
C VAL A 181 -0.56 -22.94 9.54
N MET A 182 -1.50 -22.62 8.67
CA MET A 182 -2.93 -22.73 8.95
C MET A 182 -3.75 -22.81 7.65
N PRO A 183 -5.03 -23.24 7.71
CA PRO A 183 -5.92 -23.20 6.56
C PRO A 183 -6.15 -21.76 6.08
N LEU A 184 -5.86 -21.49 4.80
CA LEU A 184 -6.15 -20.23 4.12
C LEU A 184 -7.17 -20.45 3.00
N PRO A 185 -7.85 -19.40 2.49
CA PRO A 185 -8.72 -19.53 1.33
C PRO A 185 -8.01 -20.20 0.16
N VAL A 186 -8.71 -21.05 -0.61
CA VAL A 186 -8.12 -21.93 -1.64
C VAL A 186 -7.23 -21.20 -2.65
N LYS A 187 -7.51 -19.93 -2.92
CA LYS A 187 -6.76 -19.09 -3.87
C LYS A 187 -5.48 -18.47 -3.29
N LEU A 188 -5.16 -18.70 -2.02
CA LEU A 188 -4.01 -18.14 -1.32
C LEU A 188 -3.09 -19.25 -0.85
N ALA A 189 -1.92 -19.36 -1.47
CA ALA A 189 -0.88 -20.31 -1.04
C ALA A 189 -0.17 -19.87 0.24
N GLY A 190 -0.14 -18.56 0.50
CA GLY A 190 0.39 -17.97 1.70
C GLY A 190 0.68 -16.49 1.49
N LEU A 191 1.22 -15.87 2.53
CA LEU A 191 1.65 -14.48 2.54
C LEU A 191 3.00 -14.35 3.25
N LEU A 192 3.80 -13.39 2.80
CA LEU A 192 5.00 -12.92 3.50
C LEU A 192 4.65 -11.63 4.23
N GLY A 193 4.84 -11.64 5.55
CA GLY A 193 4.64 -10.51 6.44
C GLY A 193 5.94 -9.73 6.66
N ARG A 194 5.87 -8.74 7.56
CA ARG A 194 7.00 -7.85 7.89
C ARG A 194 8.20 -8.59 8.45
N ASP A 195 8.01 -9.71 9.15
CA ASP A 195 9.07 -10.61 9.61
C ASP A 195 10.04 -11.05 8.50
N VAL A 196 9.54 -11.26 7.28
CA VAL A 196 10.35 -11.64 6.11
C VAL A 196 10.62 -10.43 5.20
N LEU A 197 9.61 -9.60 4.93
CA LEU A 197 9.72 -8.48 4.00
C LEU A 197 10.79 -7.47 4.42
N SER A 198 10.91 -7.18 5.72
CA SER A 198 11.94 -6.24 6.22
C SER A 198 13.35 -6.78 6.01
N GLN A 199 13.57 -8.09 6.16
CA GLN A 199 14.87 -8.73 5.91
C GLN A 199 15.25 -8.70 4.42
N LEU A 200 14.25 -8.78 3.55
CA LEU A 200 14.40 -8.67 2.09
C LEU A 200 14.59 -7.22 1.61
N GLY A 201 14.62 -6.23 2.51
CA GLY A 201 14.83 -4.83 2.18
C GLY A 201 13.59 -4.13 1.61
N PHE A 202 12.40 -4.71 1.74
CA PHE A 202 11.17 -4.02 1.40
C PHE A 202 10.91 -2.92 2.42
N VAL A 203 10.79 -1.68 1.92
CA VAL A 203 10.49 -0.50 2.74
C VAL A 203 9.23 0.14 2.20
N LEU A 204 8.34 0.56 3.10
CA LEU A 204 7.25 1.46 2.76
C LEU A 204 7.83 2.87 2.68
N THR A 205 7.96 3.41 1.47
CA THR A 205 8.48 4.77 1.24
C THR A 205 7.49 5.62 0.45
N THR A 206 7.55 6.93 0.69
CA THR A 206 6.92 7.99 -0.10
C THR A 206 7.77 8.44 -1.27
N ASP A 207 9.04 8.00 -1.32
CA ASP A 207 9.99 8.41 -2.34
C ASP A 207 9.60 7.77 -3.68
N GLN A 208 9.21 8.60 -4.64
CA GLN A 208 8.83 8.15 -5.97
C GLN A 208 10.03 7.54 -6.70
N HIS A 209 10.10 6.21 -6.75
CA HIS A 209 10.81 5.51 -7.82
C HIS A 209 9.80 4.79 -8.70
N PHE A 210 9.18 5.56 -9.60
CA PHE A 210 8.52 4.99 -10.78
C PHE A 210 9.57 4.93 -11.89
N TYR A 211 9.95 3.72 -12.30
CA TYR A 211 10.69 3.49 -13.54
C TYR A 211 9.80 3.75 -14.76
#